data_AF-A0A2N0XQ32-F1
#
_entry.id   AF-A0A2N0XQ32-F1
#
_cell.length_a   1.000
_cell.length_b   1.000
_cell.length_c   1.000
_cell.angle_alpha   90.00
_cell.angle_beta   90.00
_cell.angle_gamma   90.00
#
_symmetry.space_group_name_H-M   'P 1'
#
loop_
_entity.id
_entity.type
_entity.pdbx_description
1 polymer ?
#
loop_
_entity_poly.entity_id
_entity_poly.type
_entity_poly.pdbx_seq_one_letter_code
_entity_poly.pdbx_strand_id
1 'polypeptide(L)'
;MSVSNVETIDIEQVNISACFFEKRDLWKNKQLKRGSKPLFDFCLDFGIRFEDLIEAGIIERKETSDSTALSDYQLTTKGHEFLVAEYESFWVVGSKLEALDDFIEQYIHDMLVGRIAVAS
;
A
#
# COMPACT_ATOMS: atom_id res chain seq x y z
N MET A 1 56.82 -7.30 -0.45
CA MET A 1 55.57 -7.50 -1.22
C MET A 1 54.42 -7.48 -0.23
N SER A 2 53.71 -6.36 -0.11
CA SER A 2 52.45 -6.29 0.64
C SER A 2 51.56 -5.26 -0.03
N VAL A 3 50.76 -5.71 -0.99
CA VAL A 3 49.70 -4.91 -1.60
C VAL A 3 48.54 -4.97 -0.60
N SER A 4 48.24 -3.85 0.06
CA SER A 4 47.02 -3.73 0.86
C SER A 4 45.87 -3.56 -0.11
N ASN A 5 45.04 -4.60 -0.24
CA ASN A 5 43.77 -4.52 -0.95
C ASN A 5 42.82 -3.64 -0.11
N VAL A 6 42.79 -2.35 -0.41
CA VAL A 6 41.68 -1.49 -0.03
C VAL A 6 40.52 -1.89 -0.94
N GLU A 7 39.58 -2.64 -0.37
CA GLU A 7 38.27 -2.89 -0.98
C GLU A 7 37.68 -1.53 -1.37
N THR A 8 37.62 -1.30 -2.68
CA THR A 8 37.05 -0.08 -3.23
C THR A 8 35.55 -0.25 -3.13
N ILE A 9 34.97 0.22 -2.03
CA ILE A 9 33.51 0.34 -1.90
C ILE A 9 33.06 1.25 -3.04
N ASP A 10 32.31 0.66 -3.96
CA ASP A 10 31.87 1.26 -5.20
C ASP A 10 31.00 2.49 -4.91
N ILE A 11 31.59 3.68 -5.07
CA ILE A 11 30.98 4.99 -4.75
C ILE A 11 29.68 5.21 -5.55
N GLU A 12 29.52 4.52 -6.68
CA GLU A 12 28.30 4.57 -7.50
C GLU A 12 27.08 3.95 -6.80
N GLN A 13 27.24 2.81 -6.10
CA GLN A 13 26.13 2.19 -5.38
C GLN A 13 25.65 3.04 -4.19
N VAL A 14 26.57 3.73 -3.52
CA VAL A 14 26.25 4.62 -2.39
C VAL A 14 25.49 5.87 -2.86
N ASN A 15 25.87 6.44 -4.01
CA ASN A 15 25.20 7.61 -4.59
C ASN A 15 23.79 7.31 -5.12
N ILE A 16 23.57 6.13 -5.71
CA ILE A 16 22.24 5.71 -6.17
C ILE A 16 21.30 5.51 -4.98
N SER A 17 21.81 4.89 -3.91
CA SER A 17 21.06 4.64 -2.67
C SER A 17 20.62 5.95 -1.99
N ALA A 18 21.51 6.93 -1.85
CA ALA A 18 21.18 8.24 -1.30
C ALA A 18 20.09 8.96 -2.13
N CYS A 19 20.23 8.96 -3.46
CA CYS A 19 19.25 9.60 -4.36
C CYS A 19 17.87 8.91 -4.32
N PHE A 20 17.81 7.60 -4.09
CA PHE A 20 16.55 6.87 -3.96
C PHE A 20 15.80 7.24 -2.68
N PHE A 21 16.46 7.21 -1.52
CA PHE A 21 15.82 7.52 -0.25
C PHE A 21 15.33 8.97 -0.20
N GLU A 22 16.11 9.92 -0.73
CA GLU A 22 15.69 11.32 -0.85
C GLU A 22 14.43 11.49 -1.69
N LYS A 23 14.34 10.82 -2.85
CA LYS A 23 13.14 10.87 -3.71
C LYS A 23 11.92 10.27 -3.02
N ARG A 24 12.09 9.13 -2.37
CA ARG A 24 11.03 8.48 -1.58
C ARG A 24 10.53 9.42 -0.47
N ASP A 25 11.43 10.04 0.26
CA ASP A 25 11.08 10.88 1.40
C ASP A 25 10.43 12.21 0.95
N LEU A 26 10.89 12.80 -0.16
CA LEU A 26 10.23 13.93 -0.81
C LEU A 26 8.81 13.57 -1.28
N TRP A 27 8.66 12.40 -1.89
CA TRP A 27 7.35 11.89 -2.31
C TRP A 27 6.42 11.66 -1.13
N LYS A 28 6.88 10.98 -0.07
CA LYS A 28 6.10 10.75 1.16
C LYS A 28 5.64 12.07 1.77
N ASN A 29 6.54 13.04 1.89
CA ASN A 29 6.20 14.37 2.37
C ASN A 29 5.14 15.07 1.50
N LYS A 30 5.20 14.89 0.18
CA LYS A 30 4.18 15.42 -0.74
C LYS A 30 2.83 14.73 -0.55
N GLN A 31 2.80 13.43 -0.32
CA GLN A 31 1.57 12.69 -0.03
C GLN A 31 0.94 13.13 1.30
N LEU A 32 1.75 13.23 2.36
CA LEU A 32 1.29 13.73 3.66
C LEU A 32 0.71 15.15 3.56
N LYS A 33 1.35 16.05 2.78
CA LYS A 33 0.82 17.41 2.52
C LYS A 33 -0.52 17.41 1.78
N ARG A 34 -0.83 16.36 1.02
CA ARG A 34 -2.12 16.17 0.34
C ARG A 34 -3.17 15.52 1.25
N GLY A 35 -2.83 15.23 2.50
CA GLY A 35 -3.66 14.48 3.44
C GLY A 35 -3.69 12.98 3.17
N SER A 36 -2.87 12.47 2.25
CA SER A 36 -2.79 11.03 1.97
C SER A 36 -2.17 10.28 3.15
N LYS A 37 -2.59 9.04 3.35
CA LYS A 37 -2.11 8.18 4.44
C LYS A 37 -1.63 6.83 3.91
N PRO A 38 -0.65 6.19 4.56
CA PRO A 38 -0.35 4.78 4.31
C PRO A 38 -1.62 3.93 4.47
N LEU A 39 -1.78 2.92 3.61
CA LEU A 39 -2.95 2.04 3.64
C LEU A 39 -3.14 1.36 5.00
N PHE A 40 -2.03 0.95 5.63
CA PHE A 40 -2.07 0.34 6.96
C PHE A 40 -2.62 1.30 8.03
N ASP A 41 -2.14 2.55 8.04
CA ASP A 41 -2.62 3.57 8.98
C ASP A 41 -4.09 3.91 8.73
N PHE A 42 -4.52 3.96 7.46
CA PHE A 42 -5.93 4.11 7.10
C PHE A 42 -6.78 2.95 7.65
N CYS A 43 -6.35 1.71 7.46
CA CYS A 43 -7.07 0.54 7.98
C CYS A 43 -7.23 0.62 9.51
N LEU A 44 -6.18 1.03 10.22
CA LEU A 44 -6.22 1.19 11.67
C LEU A 44 -7.15 2.32 12.12
N ASP A 45 -7.05 3.49 11.49
CA ASP A 45 -7.85 4.67 11.85
C ASP A 45 -9.35 4.44 11.66
N PHE A 46 -9.74 3.71 10.60
CA PHE A 46 -11.13 3.45 10.22
C PHE A 46 -11.65 2.08 10.70
N GLY A 47 -10.82 1.30 11.40
CA GLY A 47 -11.21 -0.03 11.88
C GLY A 47 -11.50 -1.04 10.77
N ILE A 48 -10.95 -0.82 9.57
CA ILE A 48 -11.10 -1.67 8.39
C ILE A 48 -10.05 -2.78 8.45
N ARG A 49 -10.44 -4.04 8.20
CA ARG A 49 -9.48 -5.14 8.13
C ARG A 49 -8.85 -5.18 6.75
N PHE A 50 -7.60 -5.63 6.69
CA PHE A 50 -6.89 -5.74 5.41
C PHE A 50 -7.57 -6.74 4.46
N GLU A 51 -8.18 -7.78 5.02
CA GLU A 51 -8.99 -8.76 4.29
C GLU A 51 -10.22 -8.13 3.63
N ASP A 52 -10.85 -7.15 4.27
CA ASP A 52 -12.03 -6.47 3.70
C ASP A 52 -11.66 -5.73 2.41
N LEU A 53 -10.43 -5.20 2.32
CA LEU A 53 -9.92 -4.59 1.09
C LEU A 53 -9.68 -5.62 -0.02
N ILE A 54 -9.29 -6.84 0.33
CA ILE A 54 -9.11 -7.93 -0.63
C ILE A 54 -10.47 -8.37 -1.16
N GLU A 55 -11.41 -8.64 -0.25
CA GLU A 55 -12.74 -9.11 -0.62
C GLU A 55 -13.54 -8.05 -1.39
N ALA A 56 -13.39 -6.76 -1.05
CA ALA A 56 -14.00 -5.65 -1.77
C ALA A 56 -13.35 -5.37 -3.14
N GLY A 57 -12.30 -6.12 -3.50
CA GLY A 57 -11.61 -6.03 -4.78
C GLY A 57 -10.80 -4.75 -4.95
N ILE A 58 -10.28 -4.17 -3.85
CA ILE A 58 -9.39 -3.00 -3.86
C ILE A 58 -7.94 -3.45 -4.08
N ILE A 59 -7.55 -4.53 -3.42
CA ILE A 59 -6.24 -5.16 -3.57
C ILE A 59 -6.41 -6.64 -3.87
N GLU A 60 -5.44 -7.25 -4.52
CA GLU A 60 -5.43 -8.68 -4.80
C GLU A 60 -4.04 -9.27 -4.56
N ARG A 61 -3.99 -10.56 -4.23
CA ARG A 61 -2.74 -11.29 -4.02
C ARG A 61 -2.16 -11.69 -5.37
N LYS A 62 -0.87 -11.43 -5.58
CA LYS A 62 -0.14 -11.91 -6.76
C LYS A 62 -0.06 -13.44 -6.72
N GLU A 63 -0.36 -14.07 -7.85
CA GLU A 63 -0.45 -15.55 -7.99
C GLU A 63 0.85 -16.30 -7.62
N THR A 64 2.00 -15.61 -7.56
CA THR A 64 3.33 -16.21 -7.38
C THR A 64 3.88 -16.17 -5.95
N SER A 65 3.09 -15.79 -4.93
CA SER A 65 3.58 -15.66 -3.55
C SER A 65 2.93 -16.66 -2.58
N ASP A 66 3.79 -17.45 -1.92
CA ASP A 66 3.46 -18.22 -0.71
C ASP A 66 3.67 -17.39 0.59
N SER A 67 4.04 -16.11 0.45
CA SER A 67 4.38 -15.22 1.56
C SER A 67 3.22 -14.29 1.94
N THR A 68 3.20 -13.81 3.18
CA THR A 68 2.18 -12.87 3.70
C THR A 68 2.64 -11.41 3.63
N ALA A 69 3.71 -11.12 2.88
CA ALA A 69 4.29 -9.78 2.81
C ALA A 69 3.42 -8.81 1.99
N LEU A 70 3.45 -7.52 2.32
CA LEU A 70 2.75 -6.47 1.56
C LEU A 70 3.20 -6.40 0.08
N SER A 71 4.45 -6.78 -0.20
CA SER A 71 5.01 -6.88 -1.56
C SER A 71 4.26 -7.86 -2.48
N ASP A 72 3.52 -8.77 -1.87
CA ASP A 72 2.82 -9.87 -2.55
C ASP A 72 1.43 -9.48 -3.00
N TYR A 73 1.00 -8.25 -2.68
CA TYR A 73 -0.26 -7.71 -3.12
C TYR A 73 -0.04 -6.73 -4.27
N GLN A 74 -1.09 -6.54 -5.07
CA GLN A 74 -1.16 -5.50 -6.10
C GLN A 74 -2.53 -4.80 -6.05
N LEU A 75 -2.56 -3.58 -6.57
CA LEU A 75 -3.82 -2.83 -6.70
C LEU A 75 -4.62 -3.39 -7.88
N THR A 76 -5.92 -3.57 -7.70
CA THR A 76 -6.82 -3.84 -8.82
C THR A 76 -7.08 -2.55 -9.61
N THR A 77 -7.80 -2.65 -10.73
CA THR A 77 -8.27 -1.46 -11.45
C THR A 77 -9.06 -0.51 -10.54
N LYS A 78 -9.88 -1.07 -9.64
CA LYS A 78 -10.67 -0.29 -8.67
C LYS A 78 -9.79 0.28 -7.56
N GLY A 79 -8.81 -0.48 -7.09
CA GLY A 79 -7.83 0.02 -6.12
C GLY A 79 -7.11 1.26 -6.60
N HIS A 80 -6.78 1.34 -7.89
CA HIS A 80 -6.15 2.53 -8.47
C HIS A 80 -7.02 3.81 -8.45
N GLU A 81 -8.33 3.70 -8.19
CA GLU A 81 -9.21 4.88 -8.05
C GLU A 81 -9.00 5.61 -6.72
N PHE A 82 -8.59 4.88 -5.68
CA PHE A 82 -8.42 5.40 -4.31
C PHE A 82 -6.96 5.39 -3.85
N LEU A 83 -6.15 4.45 -4.36
CA LEU A 83 -4.79 4.20 -3.90
C LEU A 83 -3.74 4.43 -4.98
N VAL A 84 -2.54 4.77 -4.51
CA VAL A 84 -1.31 4.80 -5.30
C VAL A 84 -0.33 3.79 -4.74
N ALA A 85 0.25 2.97 -5.62
CA ALA A 85 1.32 2.04 -5.30
C ALA A 85 2.67 2.66 -5.72
N GLU A 86 3.54 2.97 -4.76
CA GLU A 86 4.88 3.48 -5.06
C GLU A 86 5.86 3.05 -3.97
N TYR A 87 7.09 2.69 -4.35
CA TYR A 87 8.16 2.27 -3.43
C TYR A 87 7.74 1.15 -2.46
N GLU A 88 7.08 0.12 -2.99
CA GLU A 88 6.63 -1.08 -2.24
C GLU A 88 5.58 -0.80 -1.15
N SER A 89 4.87 0.31 -1.26
CA SER A 89 3.84 0.72 -0.30
C SER A 89 2.57 1.18 -1.00
N PHE A 90 1.43 0.97 -0.36
CA PHE A 90 0.14 1.49 -0.80
C PHE A 90 -0.24 2.70 0.04
N TRP A 91 -0.71 3.75 -0.64
CA TRP A 91 -1.14 4.98 -0.02
C TRP A 91 -2.54 5.33 -0.51
N VAL A 92 -3.44 5.63 0.42
CA VAL A 92 -4.76 6.17 0.09
C VAL A 92 -4.59 7.65 -0.17
N VAL A 93 -5.05 8.10 -1.34
CA VAL A 93 -4.97 9.52 -1.72
C VAL A 93 -5.84 10.34 -0.77
N GLY A 94 -5.30 11.44 -0.23
CA GLY A 94 -5.99 12.20 0.82
C GLY A 94 -7.41 12.64 0.47
N SER A 95 -7.64 13.10 -0.77
CA SER A 95 -8.97 13.47 -1.26
C SER A 95 -9.92 12.29 -1.51
N LYS A 96 -9.47 11.06 -1.30
CA LYS A 96 -10.20 9.80 -1.51
C LYS A 96 -10.39 9.01 -0.22
N LEU A 97 -9.93 9.52 0.93
CA LEU A 97 -10.03 8.82 2.22
C LEU A 97 -11.48 8.50 2.59
N GLU A 98 -12.34 9.52 2.65
CA GLU A 98 -13.77 9.35 2.98
C GLU A 98 -14.47 8.46 1.96
N ALA A 99 -14.21 8.66 0.66
CA ALA A 99 -14.83 7.86 -0.38
C ALA A 99 -14.44 6.37 -0.34
N LEU A 100 -13.22 6.05 0.12
CA LEU A 100 -12.79 4.67 0.32
C LEU A 100 -13.46 4.06 1.56
N ASP A 101 -13.57 4.83 2.64
CA ASP A 101 -14.25 4.42 3.87
C ASP A 101 -15.73 4.10 3.61
N ASP A 102 -16.47 5.04 3.02
CA ASP A 102 -17.88 4.88 2.63
C ASP A 102 -18.08 3.63 1.75
N PHE A 103 -17.16 3.41 0.81
CA PHE A 103 -17.21 2.26 -0.08
C PHE A 103 -17.05 0.93 0.67
N ILE A 104 -16.10 0.84 1.60
CA ILE A 104 -15.87 -0.38 2.39
C ILE A 104 -17.01 -0.59 3.39
N GLU A 105 -17.53 0.46 4.02
CA GLU A 105 -18.69 0.39 4.90
C GLU A 105 -19.91 -0.17 4.15
N GLN A 106 -20.19 0.35 2.95
CA GLN A 106 -21.27 -0.15 2.11
C GLN A 106 -21.07 -1.62 1.72
N TYR A 107 -19.84 -2.01 1.36
CA TYR A 107 -19.51 -3.40 1.05
C TYR A 107 -19.78 -4.34 2.24
N ILE A 108 -19.34 -3.97 3.44
CA ILE A 108 -19.56 -4.76 4.66
C ILE A 108 -21.06 -4.85 4.96
N HIS A 109 -21.78 -3.74 4.85
CA HIS A 109 -23.22 -3.69 5.07
C HIS A 109 -23.97 -4.62 4.10
N ASP A 110 -23.67 -4.55 2.80
CA ASP A 110 -24.29 -5.39 1.78
C ASP A 110 -23.98 -6.87 1.99
N MET A 111 -22.76 -7.21 2.42
CA MET A 111 -22.39 -8.58 2.76
C MET A 111 -23.18 -9.11 3.96
N LEU A 112 -23.37 -8.29 5.01
CA LEU A 112 -24.15 -8.67 6.19
C LEU A 112 -25.64 -8.86 5.84
N VAL A 113 -26.22 -7.95 5.07
CA VAL A 113 -27.62 -8.05 4.61
C VAL A 113 -27.82 -9.26 3.70
N GLY A 114 -26.92 -9.50 2.75
CA GLY A 114 -26.96 -10.65 1.85
C GLY A 114 -26.91 -11.99 2.60
N ARG A 115 -26.14 -12.08 3.69
CA ARG A 115 -26.09 -13.28 4.54
C ARG A 115 -27.40 -13.52 5.30
N ILE A 116 -28.10 -12.47 5.72
CA ILE A 116 -29.40 -12.57 6.38
C ILE A 116 -30.49 -13.02 5.39
N ALA A 117 -30.45 -12.50 4.15
CA ALA A 117 -31.42 -12.84 3.11
C ALA A 117 -31.33 -14.29 2.63
N VAL A 118 -30.14 -14.91 2.68
CA VAL A 118 -29.94 -16.33 2.30
C VAL A 118 -30.30 -17.30 3.44
N ALA A 119 -30.33 -16.83 4.68
CA ALA A 119 -30.68 -17.63 5.85
C ALA A 119 -32.19 -17.61 6.20
N SER A 120 -32.99 -16.84 5.45
CA SER A 120 -34.45 -16.70 5.59
C SER A 120 -35.20 -17.50 4.53
#